data_AF-A0A847NTW6-F1
#
_entry.id   AF-A0A847NTW6-F1
#
_cell.length_a   1.000
_cell.length_b   1.000
_cell.length_c   1.000
_cell.angle_alpha   90.00
_cell.angle_beta   90.00
_cell.angle_gamma   90.00
#
_symmetry.space_group_name_H-M   'P 1'
#
loop_
_entity.id
_entity.type
_entity.pdbx_description
1 polymer ?
#
loop_
_entity_poly.entity_id
_entity_poly.type
_entity_poly.pdbx_seq_one_letter_code
_entity_poly.pdbx_strand_id
1 'polypeptide(L)'
;MKCKKCGKEFTGKYSKWSSGDFCSRSCANSYSRSFSKESKIVKCLICGREIEVGRRAPQKNCLCKECKYNKKNKKCKYCGEYICKRKDICKKYRIFPTLIKYFGMDKSKFGSVDIYKEYERIKNIIEEEYVINKKSSVELGEMYNFNYVRNFNKILNILDIKMRNLSDATKNAWFFGKLENKEKYNQYKCGWHITWNNKKVFYRSSYELDYCKELDEKKIDYEMETLRFWYWDSQKQKQRVAIPDFYIPSENMIVEIKSDWTYDEQNMNDKIKEYKQHGYKVKLILEHKELF
;
A
#
# COMPACT_ATOMS: atom_id res chain seq x y z
N MET A 1 -11.68 21.67 -54.85
CA MET A 1 -11.08 20.36 -55.21
C MET A 1 -12.15 19.28 -55.11
N LYS A 2 -12.11 18.20 -55.90
CA LYS A 2 -13.05 17.07 -55.78
C LYS A 2 -12.40 15.91 -55.03
N CYS A 3 -13.11 15.31 -54.07
CA CYS A 3 -12.59 14.21 -53.27
C CYS A 3 -12.43 12.95 -54.11
N LYS A 4 -11.23 12.36 -54.16
CA LYS A 4 -10.94 11.12 -54.92
C LYS A 4 -11.79 9.91 -54.51
N LYS A 5 -12.40 9.93 -53.31
CA LYS A 5 -13.25 8.82 -52.83
C LYS A 5 -14.73 9.00 -53.12
N CYS A 6 -15.30 10.16 -52.79
CA CYS A 6 -16.75 10.39 -52.82
C CYS A 6 -17.18 11.43 -53.85
N GLY A 7 -16.25 12.02 -54.61
CA GLY A 7 -16.54 13.01 -55.66
C GLY A 7 -16.94 14.41 -55.16
N LYS A 8 -17.28 14.56 -53.87
CA LYS A 8 -17.73 15.84 -53.30
C LYS A 8 -16.68 16.93 -53.42
N GLU A 9 -17.14 18.14 -53.70
CA GLU A 9 -16.31 19.34 -53.68
C GLU A 9 -15.99 19.76 -52.24
N PHE A 10 -14.77 20.21 -52.02
CA PHE A 10 -14.31 20.72 -50.74
C PHE A 10 -13.21 21.75 -50.92
N THR A 11 -13.08 22.62 -49.91
CA THR A 11 -12.08 23.68 -49.83
C THR A 11 -11.03 23.31 -48.78
N GLY A 12 -9.76 23.45 -49.14
CA GLY A 12 -8.64 23.19 -48.25
C GLY A 12 -8.37 21.73 -47.90
N LYS A 13 -7.35 21.52 -47.06
CA LYS A 13 -6.91 20.21 -46.57
C LYS A 13 -7.67 19.87 -45.28
N TYR A 14 -8.15 18.63 -45.13
CA TYR A 14 -8.83 18.21 -43.89
C TYR A 14 -7.87 18.05 -42.69
N SER A 15 -6.55 18.02 -42.94
CA SER A 15 -5.51 18.09 -41.90
C SER A 15 -4.21 18.64 -42.47
N LYS A 16 -3.36 19.22 -41.62
CA LYS A 16 -2.04 19.75 -42.01
C LYS A 16 -1.13 18.73 -42.70
N TRP A 17 -1.34 17.44 -42.45
CA TRP A 17 -0.57 16.34 -43.01
C TRP A 17 -1.22 15.67 -44.22
N SER A 18 -2.38 16.15 -44.68
CA SER A 18 -3.07 15.55 -45.83
C SER A 18 -2.54 16.09 -47.16
N SER A 19 -2.58 15.25 -48.19
CA SER A 19 -2.20 15.63 -49.56
C SER A 19 -3.16 16.63 -50.22
N GLY A 20 -4.37 16.79 -49.66
CA GLY A 20 -5.43 17.62 -50.26
C GLY A 20 -6.32 16.87 -51.25
N ASP A 21 -6.22 15.54 -51.33
CA ASP A 21 -7.01 14.71 -52.26
C ASP A 21 -8.38 14.27 -51.72
N PHE A 22 -8.62 14.42 -50.43
CA PHE A 22 -9.81 13.89 -49.74
C PHE A 22 -10.50 14.95 -48.90
N CYS A 23 -11.83 14.93 -48.86
CA CYS A 23 -12.61 15.88 -48.04
C CYS A 23 -12.59 15.55 -46.55
N SER A 24 -12.18 14.34 -46.17
CA SER A 24 -12.13 13.91 -44.77
C SER A 24 -11.15 12.75 -44.56
N ARG A 25 -10.76 12.55 -43.30
CA ARG A 25 -9.97 11.39 -42.86
C ARG A 25 -10.67 10.07 -43.18
N SER A 26 -12.01 10.04 -43.09
CA SER A 26 -12.81 8.86 -43.43
C SER A 26 -12.67 8.49 -44.91
N CYS A 27 -12.80 9.48 -45.80
CA CYS A 27 -12.65 9.28 -47.24
C CYS A 27 -11.23 8.83 -47.62
N ALA A 28 -10.20 9.43 -47.03
CA ALA A 28 -8.82 9.02 -47.23
C ALA A 28 -8.59 7.56 -46.81
N ASN A 29 -9.01 7.20 -45.60
CA ASN A 29 -8.86 5.84 -45.07
C ASN A 29 -9.64 4.80 -45.91
N SER A 30 -10.87 5.13 -46.32
CA SER A 30 -11.70 4.25 -47.13
C SER A 30 -11.08 4.02 -48.52
N TYR A 31 -10.56 5.08 -49.14
CA TYR A 31 -9.88 5.00 -50.43
C TYR A 31 -8.58 4.19 -50.35
N SER A 32 -7.72 4.44 -49.35
CA SER A 32 -6.51 3.64 -49.16
C SER A 32 -6.80 2.16 -48.89
N ARG A 33 -7.97 1.83 -48.31
CA ARG A 33 -8.40 0.45 -48.08
C ARG A 33 -8.98 -0.21 -49.34
N SER A 34 -9.57 0.55 -50.27
CA SER A 34 -10.17 -0.01 -51.49
C SER A 34 -9.15 -0.57 -52.50
N PHE A 35 -7.91 -0.08 -52.49
CA PHE A 35 -6.84 -0.60 -53.36
C PHE A 35 -6.11 -1.83 -52.79
N SER A 36 -6.41 -2.24 -51.56
CA SER A 36 -5.69 -3.32 -50.86
C SER A 36 -6.42 -4.66 -50.82
N LYS A 37 -7.17 -5.01 -51.87
CA LYS A 37 -7.80 -6.34 -51.99
C LYS A 37 -6.81 -7.46 -52.32
N GLU A 38 -5.57 -7.14 -52.64
CA GLU A 38 -4.55 -8.14 -52.88
C GLU A 38 -4.40 -9.04 -51.65
N SER A 39 -4.63 -10.32 -51.86
CA SER A 39 -4.38 -11.37 -50.92
C SER A 39 -3.04 -12.02 -51.21
N LYS A 40 -2.55 -12.79 -50.25
CA LYS A 40 -1.43 -13.70 -50.41
C LYS A 40 -1.76 -15.01 -49.72
N ILE A 41 -1.21 -16.11 -50.24
CA ILE A 41 -1.30 -17.42 -49.61
C ILE A 41 -0.15 -17.53 -48.60
N VAL A 42 -0.47 -17.89 -47.36
CA VAL A 42 0.51 -18.18 -46.31
C VAL A 42 0.13 -19.48 -45.60
N LYS A 43 1.12 -20.16 -45.01
CA LYS A 43 0.86 -21.34 -44.17
C LYS A 43 0.34 -20.93 -42.80
N CYS A 44 -0.65 -21.64 -42.29
CA CYS A 44 -1.15 -21.50 -40.93
C CYS A 44 -0.04 -21.84 -39.92
N LEU A 45 0.14 -20.98 -38.91
CA LEU A 45 1.18 -21.16 -37.89
C LEU A 45 1.07 -22.46 -37.08
N ILE A 46 -0.13 -23.02 -36.93
CA ILE A 46 -0.38 -24.18 -36.06
C ILE A 46 -0.41 -25.49 -36.87
N CYS A 47 -1.18 -25.55 -37.96
CA CYS A 47 -1.39 -26.80 -38.71
C CYS A 47 -0.68 -26.82 -40.08
N GLY A 48 -0.01 -25.75 -40.49
CA GLY A 48 0.68 -25.68 -41.77
C GLY A 48 -0.22 -25.50 -43.00
N ARG A 49 -1.55 -25.65 -42.88
CA ARG A 49 -2.52 -25.49 -43.99
C ARG A 49 -2.41 -24.11 -44.63
N GLU A 50 -2.42 -24.05 -45.95
CA GLU A 50 -2.44 -22.80 -46.71
C GLU A 50 -3.74 -22.02 -46.50
N ILE A 51 -3.61 -20.72 -46.27
CA ILE A 51 -4.72 -19.81 -46.03
C ILE A 51 -4.51 -18.49 -46.75
N GLU A 52 -5.59 -17.96 -47.28
CA GLU A 52 -5.62 -16.65 -47.92
C GLU A 52 -5.74 -15.55 -46.85
N VAL A 53 -4.80 -14.61 -46.86
CA VAL A 53 -4.79 -13.45 -45.95
C VAL A 53 -4.49 -12.18 -46.75
N GLY A 54 -4.88 -11.01 -46.24
CA GLY A 54 -4.53 -9.74 -46.89
C GLY A 54 -3.00 -9.57 -47.02
N ARG A 55 -2.52 -8.97 -48.11
CA ARG A 55 -1.07 -8.81 -48.45
C ARG A 55 -0.22 -8.31 -47.28
N ARG A 56 -0.78 -7.41 -46.45
CA ARG A 56 -0.11 -6.80 -45.28
C ARG A 56 -0.16 -7.62 -43.98
N ALA A 57 -0.88 -8.75 -43.95
CA ALA A 57 -0.96 -9.59 -42.76
C ALA A 57 0.43 -10.18 -42.42
N PRO A 58 0.90 -10.05 -41.17
CA PRO A 58 2.17 -10.63 -40.75
C PRO A 58 2.04 -12.16 -40.65
N GLN A 59 2.92 -12.90 -41.32
CA GLN A 59 2.88 -14.36 -41.41
C GLN A 59 2.85 -15.04 -40.03
N LYS A 60 3.58 -14.50 -39.06
CA LYS A 60 3.63 -14.97 -37.67
C LYS A 60 2.29 -14.99 -36.90
N ASN A 61 1.23 -14.38 -37.43
CA ASN A 61 -0.09 -14.31 -36.79
C ASN A 61 -1.20 -15.01 -37.58
N CYS A 62 -0.87 -15.63 -38.72
CA CYS A 62 -1.87 -16.18 -39.64
C CYS A 62 -2.35 -17.57 -39.18
N LEU A 63 -3.64 -17.70 -38.91
CA LEU A 63 -4.29 -18.94 -38.44
C LEU A 63 -5.47 -19.29 -39.32
N CYS A 64 -5.64 -20.56 -39.68
CA CYS A 64 -6.83 -21.04 -40.37
C CYS A 64 -8.07 -20.95 -39.47
N LYS A 65 -9.27 -21.04 -40.05
CA LYS A 65 -10.53 -20.92 -39.31
C LYS A 65 -10.62 -21.93 -38.16
N GLU A 66 -10.27 -23.20 -38.41
CA GLU A 66 -10.24 -24.27 -37.40
C GLU A 66 -9.23 -23.98 -36.29
N CYS A 67 -7.99 -23.63 -36.62
CA CYS A 67 -6.97 -23.30 -35.62
C CYS A 67 -7.32 -22.04 -34.82
N LYS A 68 -8.00 -21.07 -35.44
CA LYS A 68 -8.52 -19.87 -34.76
C LYS A 68 -9.65 -20.22 -33.79
N TYR A 69 -10.53 -21.16 -34.17
CA TYR A 69 -11.58 -21.70 -33.30
C TYR A 69 -11.00 -22.51 -32.13
N ASN A 70 -10.08 -23.44 -32.40
CA ASN A 70 -9.40 -24.24 -31.38
C ASN A 70 -8.57 -23.37 -30.42
N LYS A 71 -8.00 -22.25 -30.90
CA LYS A 71 -7.33 -21.27 -30.04
C LYS A 71 -8.30 -20.57 -29.07
N LYS A 72 -9.57 -20.37 -29.47
CA LYS A 72 -10.61 -19.84 -28.57
C LYS A 72 -11.08 -20.88 -27.54
N ASN A 73 -11.03 -22.16 -27.88
CA ASN A 73 -11.41 -23.27 -27.00
C ASN A 73 -10.25 -23.79 -26.14
N LYS A 74 -9.25 -22.96 -25.82
CA LYS A 74 -8.20 -23.37 -24.87
C LYS A 74 -8.65 -23.10 -23.45
N LYS A 75 -8.63 -24.15 -22.62
CA LYS A 75 -8.77 -24.03 -21.16
C LYS A 75 -7.73 -23.05 -20.61
N CYS A 76 -8.13 -22.25 -19.64
CA CYS A 76 -7.23 -21.37 -18.92
C CYS A 76 -6.17 -22.21 -18.19
N LYS A 77 -4.90 -21.85 -18.34
CA LYS A 77 -3.79 -22.56 -17.68
C LYS A 77 -3.84 -22.49 -16.14
N TYR A 78 -4.56 -21.52 -15.59
CA TYR A 78 -4.59 -21.27 -14.14
C TYR A 78 -5.83 -21.84 -13.47
N CYS A 79 -7.01 -21.66 -14.07
CA CYS A 79 -8.26 -22.14 -13.47
C CYS A 79 -8.88 -23.37 -14.16
N GLY A 80 -8.31 -23.84 -15.27
CA GLY A 80 -8.82 -25.02 -16.00
C GLY A 80 -10.09 -24.78 -16.82
N GLU A 81 -10.78 -23.66 -16.62
CA GLU A 81 -12.03 -23.34 -17.30
C GLU A 81 -11.82 -22.80 -18.72
N TYR A 82 -12.76 -23.07 -19.62
CA TYR A 82 -12.80 -22.45 -20.96
C TYR A 82 -13.13 -20.95 -20.88
N ILE A 83 -14.00 -20.58 -19.94
CA ILE A 83 -14.34 -19.19 -19.64
C ILE A 83 -14.05 -18.95 -18.17
N CYS A 84 -13.00 -18.18 -17.87
CA CYS A 84 -12.64 -17.88 -16.49
C CYS A 84 -13.77 -17.10 -15.79
N LYS A 85 -14.28 -17.64 -14.68
CA LYS A 85 -15.23 -16.96 -13.79
C LYS A 85 -14.59 -15.72 -13.12
N ARG A 86 -13.34 -15.84 -12.66
CA ARG A 86 -12.55 -14.76 -12.06
C ARG A 86 -11.37 -14.37 -12.96
N LYS A 87 -11.68 -13.65 -14.05
CA LYS A 87 -10.65 -13.14 -15.00
C LYS A 87 -9.68 -12.18 -14.33
N ASP A 88 -10.14 -11.44 -13.33
CA ASP A 88 -9.35 -10.57 -12.47
C ASP A 88 -8.18 -11.31 -11.81
N ILE A 89 -8.40 -12.51 -11.27
CA ILE A 89 -7.35 -13.35 -10.66
C ILE A 89 -6.46 -13.95 -11.75
N CYS A 90 -7.03 -14.65 -12.74
CA CYS A 90 -6.24 -15.36 -13.76
C CYS A 90 -5.35 -14.43 -14.60
N LYS A 91 -5.72 -13.15 -14.75
CA LYS A 91 -4.89 -12.14 -15.43
C LYS A 91 -3.70 -11.67 -14.60
N LYS A 92 -3.73 -11.84 -13.28
CA LYS A 92 -2.65 -11.48 -12.33
C LYS A 92 -1.54 -12.53 -12.26
N TYR A 93 -1.50 -13.49 -13.19
CA TYR A 93 -0.57 -14.63 -13.17
C TYR A 93 0.92 -14.32 -13.00
N ARG A 94 1.36 -13.10 -13.32
CA ARG A 94 2.73 -12.65 -13.12
C ARG A 94 3.16 -12.64 -11.64
N ILE A 95 2.21 -12.54 -10.70
CA ILE A 95 2.52 -12.56 -9.26
C ILE A 95 2.61 -13.98 -8.69
N PHE A 96 2.02 -14.97 -9.34
CA PHE A 96 1.95 -16.34 -8.81
C PHE A 96 3.30 -16.95 -8.46
N PRO A 97 4.38 -16.80 -9.26
CA PRO A 97 5.70 -17.29 -8.86
C PRO A 97 6.17 -16.70 -7.52
N THR A 98 5.89 -15.42 -7.29
CA THR A 98 6.20 -14.75 -6.02
C THR A 98 5.34 -15.29 -4.87
N LEU A 99 4.04 -15.45 -5.09
CA LEU A 99 3.13 -15.99 -4.06
C LEU A 99 3.49 -17.43 -3.68
N ILE A 100 3.86 -18.26 -4.66
CA ILE A 100 4.33 -19.65 -4.42
C ILE A 100 5.63 -19.63 -3.61
N LYS A 101 6.61 -18.82 -4.03
CA LYS A 101 7.94 -18.83 -3.43
C LYS A 101 7.97 -18.31 -1.99
N TYR A 102 7.23 -17.24 -1.70
CA TYR A 102 7.38 -16.49 -0.44
C TYR A 102 6.16 -16.55 0.48
N PHE A 103 4.97 -16.82 -0.07
CA PHE A 103 3.71 -16.74 0.69
C PHE A 103 3.02 -18.09 0.81
N GLY A 104 3.63 -19.18 0.35
CA GLY A 104 3.11 -20.53 0.51
C GLY A 104 1.84 -20.81 -0.32
N MET A 105 1.72 -20.18 -1.49
CA MET A 105 0.62 -20.48 -2.43
C MET A 105 0.78 -21.89 -3.01
N ASP A 106 -0.24 -22.72 -2.90
CA ASP A 106 -0.23 -24.10 -3.36
C ASP A 106 -0.33 -24.21 -4.89
N LYS A 107 0.78 -24.62 -5.52
CA LYS A 107 0.89 -24.82 -6.96
C LYS A 107 0.01 -25.97 -7.47
N SER A 108 -0.36 -26.94 -6.63
CA SER A 108 -1.20 -28.08 -7.03
C SER A 108 -2.60 -27.65 -7.49
N LYS A 109 -3.07 -26.47 -7.05
CA LYS A 109 -4.39 -25.93 -7.40
C LYS A 109 -4.47 -25.35 -8.82
N PHE A 110 -3.33 -25.20 -9.50
CA PHE A 110 -3.27 -24.64 -10.85
C PHE A 110 -3.90 -25.59 -11.86
N GLY A 111 -4.71 -25.04 -12.75
CA GLY A 111 -5.52 -25.81 -13.70
C GLY A 111 -6.89 -26.22 -13.15
N SER A 112 -7.29 -25.72 -11.98
CA SER A 112 -8.60 -25.96 -11.36
C SER A 112 -9.23 -24.69 -10.81
N VAL A 113 -10.54 -24.71 -10.55
CA VAL A 113 -11.24 -23.57 -9.94
C VAL A 113 -10.82 -23.29 -8.49
N ASP A 114 -10.15 -24.23 -7.83
CA ASP A 114 -9.64 -24.06 -6.46
C ASP A 114 -8.53 -23.02 -6.38
N ILE A 115 -7.91 -22.65 -7.50
CA ILE A 115 -6.94 -21.54 -7.56
C ILE A 115 -7.53 -20.23 -7.03
N TYR A 116 -8.85 -20.04 -7.15
CA TYR A 116 -9.51 -18.84 -6.63
C TYR A 116 -9.56 -18.85 -5.11
N LYS A 117 -9.92 -19.99 -4.50
CA LYS A 117 -9.94 -20.14 -3.04
C LYS A 117 -8.53 -19.95 -2.48
N GLU A 118 -7.56 -20.53 -3.14
CA GLU A 118 -6.15 -20.43 -2.74
C GLU A 118 -5.62 -18.99 -2.87
N TYR A 119 -6.00 -18.27 -3.91
CA TYR A 119 -5.67 -16.86 -4.06
C TYR A 119 -6.27 -15.99 -2.94
N GLU A 120 -7.54 -16.19 -2.60
CA GLU A 120 -8.19 -15.45 -1.51
C GLU A 120 -7.59 -15.80 -0.15
N ARG A 121 -7.20 -17.07 0.08
CA ARG A 121 -6.48 -17.47 1.30
C ARG A 121 -5.20 -16.67 1.49
N ILE A 122 -4.36 -16.58 0.45
CA ILE A 122 -3.12 -15.80 0.49
C ILE A 122 -3.39 -14.31 0.69
N LYS A 123 -4.40 -13.77 0.00
CA LYS A 123 -4.81 -12.38 0.18
C LYS A 123 -5.18 -12.11 1.64
N ASN A 124 -6.03 -12.94 2.24
CA ASN A 124 -6.52 -12.75 3.60
C ASN A 124 -5.38 -12.80 4.63
N ILE A 125 -4.43 -13.72 4.48
CA ILE A 125 -3.25 -13.80 5.36
C ILE A 125 -2.43 -12.50 5.30
N ILE A 126 -2.16 -11.98 4.11
CA ILE A 126 -1.39 -10.74 3.95
C ILE A 126 -2.19 -9.54 4.45
N GLU A 127 -3.50 -9.52 4.20
CA GLU A 127 -4.41 -8.46 4.64
C GLU A 127 -4.53 -8.41 6.16
N GLU A 128 -4.66 -9.54 6.83
CA GLU A 128 -4.65 -9.64 8.29
C GLU A 128 -3.36 -9.05 8.86
N GLU A 129 -2.20 -9.46 8.36
CA GLU A 129 -0.92 -9.01 8.87
C GLU A 129 -0.67 -7.51 8.62
N TYR A 130 -1.07 -7.01 7.45
CA TYR A 130 -0.87 -5.62 7.05
C TYR A 130 -1.89 -4.65 7.66
N VAL A 131 -3.17 -5.03 7.66
CA VAL A 131 -4.30 -4.17 8.02
C VAL A 131 -4.69 -4.34 9.47
N ILE A 132 -4.73 -5.57 9.99
CA ILE A 132 -5.16 -5.85 11.37
C ILE A 132 -3.96 -5.73 12.30
N ASN A 133 -2.89 -6.50 12.04
CA ASN A 133 -1.67 -6.49 12.86
C ASN A 133 -0.75 -5.28 12.58
N LYS A 134 -1.16 -4.41 11.65
CA LYS A 134 -0.50 -3.13 11.30
C LYS A 134 0.98 -3.26 10.89
N LYS A 135 1.47 -4.46 10.52
CA LYS A 135 2.86 -4.66 10.08
C LYS A 135 3.17 -3.83 8.85
N SER A 136 4.33 -3.19 8.82
CA SER A 136 4.82 -2.43 7.67
C SER A 136 5.21 -3.36 6.51
N SER A 137 5.31 -2.82 5.31
CA SER A 137 5.83 -3.57 4.16
C SER A 137 7.25 -4.11 4.39
N VAL A 138 8.06 -3.46 5.25
CA VAL A 138 9.40 -3.91 5.64
C VAL A 138 9.30 -5.17 6.50
N GLU A 139 8.51 -5.11 7.57
CA GLU A 139 8.31 -6.24 8.49
C GLU A 139 7.68 -7.44 7.79
N LEU A 140 6.73 -7.22 6.88
CA LEU A 140 6.17 -8.31 6.08
C LEU A 140 7.22 -8.89 5.13
N GLY A 141 8.09 -8.04 4.56
CA GLY A 141 9.23 -8.47 3.78
C GLY A 141 10.14 -9.41 4.57
N GLU A 142 10.50 -9.03 5.80
CA GLU A 142 11.31 -9.85 6.70
C GLU A 142 10.60 -11.15 7.08
N MET A 143 9.33 -11.07 7.48
CA MET A 143 8.52 -12.20 7.93
C MET A 143 8.35 -13.29 6.86
N TYR A 144 8.20 -12.89 5.59
CA TYR A 144 8.06 -13.82 4.46
C TYR A 144 9.38 -14.06 3.71
N ASN A 145 10.52 -13.63 4.26
CA ASN A 145 11.84 -13.71 3.62
C ASN A 145 11.84 -13.16 2.17
N PHE A 146 11.11 -12.06 1.97
CA PHE A 146 10.95 -11.35 0.72
C PHE A 146 11.86 -10.11 0.67
N ASN A 147 13.06 -10.30 0.13
CA ASN A 147 14.14 -9.31 0.13
C ASN A 147 13.88 -8.03 -0.69
N TYR A 148 12.79 -7.98 -1.45
CA TYR A 148 12.45 -6.84 -2.31
C TYR A 148 11.35 -5.99 -1.70
N VAL A 149 11.55 -5.46 -0.50
CA VAL A 149 10.56 -4.68 0.26
C VAL A 149 9.89 -3.58 -0.57
N ARG A 150 10.63 -2.86 -1.43
CA ARG A 150 10.07 -1.82 -2.32
C ARG A 150 9.00 -2.36 -3.28
N ASN A 151 9.07 -3.64 -3.62
CA ASN A 151 8.08 -4.32 -4.45
C ASN A 151 6.90 -4.88 -3.66
N PHE A 152 6.93 -4.89 -2.32
CA PHE A 152 5.81 -5.38 -1.51
C PHE A 152 4.54 -4.54 -1.73
N ASN A 153 4.68 -3.23 -1.94
CA ASN A 153 3.55 -2.37 -2.30
C ASN A 153 2.87 -2.79 -3.62
N LYS A 154 3.63 -3.37 -4.57
CA LYS A 154 3.06 -3.94 -5.80
C LYS A 154 2.26 -5.21 -5.49
N ILE A 155 2.72 -6.01 -4.53
CA ILE A 155 1.99 -7.21 -4.06
C ILE A 155 0.64 -6.79 -3.48
N LEU A 156 0.63 -5.83 -2.54
CA LEU A 156 -0.61 -5.30 -1.95
C LEU A 156 -1.59 -4.81 -3.02
N ASN A 157 -1.13 -3.98 -3.96
CA ASN A 157 -1.96 -3.49 -5.05
C ASN A 157 -2.48 -4.61 -5.97
N ILE A 158 -1.65 -5.60 -6.29
CA ILE A 158 -2.09 -6.74 -7.11
C ILE A 158 -3.10 -7.58 -6.36
N LEU A 159 -3.00 -7.72 -5.03
CA LEU A 159 -3.97 -8.45 -4.21
C LEU A 159 -5.23 -7.63 -3.89
N ASP A 160 -5.34 -6.41 -4.42
CA ASP A 160 -6.41 -5.45 -4.12
C ASP A 160 -6.51 -5.14 -2.61
N ILE A 161 -5.37 -5.14 -1.90
CA ILE A 161 -5.27 -4.72 -0.50
C ILE A 161 -4.98 -3.22 -0.47
N LYS A 162 -5.85 -2.45 0.19
CA LYS A 162 -5.74 -0.99 0.25
C LYS A 162 -4.46 -0.58 0.99
N MET A 163 -3.57 0.12 0.28
CA MET A 163 -2.38 0.70 0.89
C MET A 163 -2.75 1.79 1.89
N ARG A 164 -1.94 1.93 2.96
CA ARG A 164 -2.06 3.01 3.93
C ARG A 164 -1.49 4.27 3.30
N ASN A 165 -2.09 5.41 3.59
CA ASN A 165 -1.46 6.69 3.27
C ASN A 165 -0.29 6.94 4.25
N LEU A 166 0.52 7.96 3.95
CA LEU A 166 1.69 8.30 4.78
C LEU A 166 1.30 8.65 6.23
N SER A 167 0.19 9.38 6.42
CA SER A 167 -0.31 9.76 7.74
C SER A 167 -0.62 8.52 8.61
N ASP A 168 -1.36 7.56 8.06
CA ASP A 168 -1.71 6.32 8.77
C ASP A 168 -0.48 5.44 9.02
N ALA A 169 0.46 5.39 8.08
CA ALA A 169 1.72 4.68 8.27
C ALA A 169 2.53 5.30 9.43
N THR A 170 2.67 6.62 9.46
CA THR A 170 3.36 7.36 10.52
C THR A 170 2.68 7.19 11.87
N LYS A 171 1.34 7.30 11.94
CA LYS A 171 0.59 7.07 13.18
C LYS A 171 0.80 5.66 13.73
N ASN A 172 0.78 4.63 12.88
CA ASN A 172 1.08 3.27 13.31
C ASN A 172 2.53 3.17 13.81
N ALA A 173 3.48 3.75 13.10
CA ALA A 173 4.88 3.70 13.50
C ALA A 173 5.10 4.35 14.87
N TRP A 174 4.42 5.46 15.16
CA TRP A 174 4.37 6.05 16.51
C TRP A 174 3.75 5.11 17.53
N PHE A 175 2.57 4.54 17.25
CA PHE A 175 1.85 3.66 18.16
C PHE A 175 2.58 2.36 18.50
N PHE A 176 3.40 1.83 17.59
CA PHE A 176 4.22 0.64 17.84
C PHE A 176 5.66 0.96 18.25
N GLY A 177 5.98 2.23 18.57
CA GLY A 177 7.32 2.61 19.04
C GLY A 177 8.43 2.43 18.00
N LYS A 178 8.09 2.42 16.71
CA LYS A 178 9.04 2.24 15.59
C LYS A 178 9.71 3.54 15.16
N LEU A 179 9.13 4.67 15.55
CA LEU A 179 9.74 5.98 15.40
C LEU A 179 10.34 6.38 16.74
N GLU A 180 11.64 6.64 16.72
CA GLU A 180 12.33 7.26 17.83
C GLU A 180 12.26 8.78 17.66
N ASN A 181 11.99 9.50 18.75
CA ASN A 181 12.04 10.95 18.74
C ASN A 181 13.50 11.41 18.85
N LYS A 182 14.23 11.29 17.74
CA LYS A 182 15.68 11.56 17.66
C LYS A 182 16.03 13.00 17.27
N GLU A 183 15.06 13.91 17.22
CA GLU A 183 15.37 15.31 16.93
C GLU A 183 15.98 16.00 18.15
N LYS A 184 17.12 16.67 17.92
CA LYS A 184 17.62 17.70 18.84
C LYS A 184 16.57 18.81 18.85
N TYR A 185 15.69 18.82 19.84
CA TYR A 185 14.90 19.99 20.16
C TYR A 185 15.89 21.08 20.60
N ASN A 186 16.40 21.88 19.67
CA ASN A 186 17.36 22.95 19.98
C ASN A 186 16.78 23.98 20.97
N GLN A 187 15.46 23.97 21.16
CA GLN A 187 14.75 24.89 22.03
C GLN A 187 14.69 24.46 23.51
N TYR A 188 14.82 23.16 23.81
CA TYR A 188 14.66 22.63 25.17
C TYR A 188 15.85 21.78 25.58
N LYS A 189 16.21 21.81 26.88
CA LYS A 189 17.21 20.90 27.43
C LYS A 189 16.65 19.47 27.38
N CYS A 190 17.17 18.67 26.46
CA CYS A 190 16.88 17.24 26.31
C CYS A 190 18.18 16.44 26.38
N GLY A 191 18.09 15.14 26.67
CA GLY A 191 19.28 14.32 26.83
C GLY A 191 19.01 12.92 27.35
N TRP A 192 20.10 12.18 27.52
CA TRP A 192 20.08 10.87 28.15
C TRP A 192 20.37 11.00 29.65
N HIS A 193 19.62 10.27 30.45
CA HIS A 193 19.79 10.14 31.90
C HIS A 193 20.02 8.67 32.25
N ILE A 194 20.92 8.42 33.20
CA ILE A 194 21.16 7.08 33.75
C ILE A 194 20.48 7.04 35.12
N THR A 195 19.46 6.21 35.24
CA THR A 195 18.67 6.07 36.47
C THR A 195 19.48 5.41 37.59
N TRP A 196 18.99 5.48 38.82
CA TRP A 196 19.62 4.85 39.99
C TRP A 196 19.86 3.34 39.85
N ASN A 197 19.08 2.66 38.99
CA ASN A 197 19.19 1.24 38.68
C ASN A 197 19.86 0.94 37.32
N ASN A 198 20.68 1.87 36.81
CA ASN A 198 21.46 1.75 35.56
C ASN A 198 20.63 1.60 34.27
N LYS A 199 19.36 1.99 34.26
CA LYS A 199 18.58 2.10 33.02
C LYS A 199 18.92 3.42 32.32
N LYS A 200 18.91 3.40 31.00
CA LYS A 200 19.15 4.60 30.17
C LYS A 200 17.83 5.11 29.63
N VAL A 201 17.43 6.31 30.04
CA VAL A 201 16.16 6.96 29.64
C VAL A 201 16.44 8.29 28.93
N PHE A 202 15.55 8.72 28.05
CA PHE A 202 15.68 9.98 27.32
C PHE A 202 14.61 10.97 27.79
N TYR A 203 15.04 12.12 28.31
CA TYR A 203 14.17 13.21 28.71
C TYR A 203 14.13 14.30 27.63
N ARG A 204 12.98 14.96 27.49
CA ARG A 204 12.71 16.00 26.48
C ARG A 204 12.70 17.42 27.03
N SER A 205 12.65 17.57 28.35
CA SER A 205 12.64 18.87 29.01
C SER A 205 13.46 18.87 30.30
N SER A 206 13.86 20.05 30.77
CA SER A 206 14.48 20.18 32.08
C SER A 206 13.55 19.77 33.22
N TYR A 207 12.23 19.93 33.05
CA TYR A 207 11.24 19.54 34.07
C TYR A 207 11.21 18.02 34.23
N GLU A 208 11.28 17.28 33.12
CA GLU A 208 11.43 15.82 33.14
C GLU A 208 12.75 15.39 33.78
N LEU A 209 13.87 16.09 33.50
CA LEU A 209 15.14 15.79 34.14
C LEU A 209 15.10 16.00 35.66
N ASP A 210 14.45 17.06 36.12
CA ASP A 210 14.32 17.33 37.56
C ASP A 210 13.47 16.25 38.23
N TYR A 211 12.39 15.79 37.58
CA TYR A 211 11.59 14.67 38.07
C TYR A 211 12.34 13.34 38.06
N CYS A 212 13.18 13.09 37.05
CA CYS A 212 14.08 11.92 37.03
C CYS A 212 14.95 11.87 38.29
N LYS A 213 15.56 13.00 38.67
CA LYS A 213 16.41 13.10 39.86
C LYS A 213 15.60 12.86 41.14
N GLU A 214 14.40 13.42 41.23
CA GLU A 214 13.52 13.21 42.38
C GLU A 214 13.17 11.72 42.57
N LEU A 215 12.84 11.02 41.48
CA LEU A 215 12.56 9.59 41.51
C LEU A 215 13.82 8.77 41.87
N ASP A 216 14.98 9.13 41.34
CA ASP A 216 16.26 8.49 41.64
C ASP A 216 16.68 8.64 43.11
N GLU A 217 16.51 9.84 43.70
CA GLU A 217 16.77 10.10 45.12
C GLU A 217 15.91 9.20 46.02
N LYS A 218 14.65 8.98 45.61
CA LYS A 218 13.71 8.09 46.28
C LYS A 218 13.89 6.61 45.89
N LYS A 219 14.80 6.32 44.95
CA LYS A 219 15.03 4.99 44.37
C LYS A 219 13.74 4.33 43.85
N ILE A 220 12.89 5.13 43.19
CA ILE A 220 11.66 4.67 42.55
C ILE A 220 12.02 4.21 41.13
N ASP A 221 11.60 3.01 40.74
CA ASP A 221 11.78 2.55 39.36
C ASP A 221 10.75 3.19 38.44
N TYR A 222 11.19 3.62 37.25
CA TYR A 222 10.33 4.27 36.27
C TYR A 222 10.79 3.98 34.84
N GLU A 223 9.85 4.18 33.93
CA GLU A 223 10.05 4.09 32.50
C GLU A 223 9.63 5.41 31.85
N MET A 224 10.31 5.81 30.77
CA MET A 224 9.93 6.99 30.00
C MET A 224 9.45 6.58 28.62
N GLU A 225 8.27 7.10 28.23
CA GLU A 225 7.72 6.96 26.89
C GLU A 225 7.60 5.51 26.37
N THR A 226 7.42 4.55 27.26
CA THR A 226 7.24 3.13 26.93
C THR A 226 5.79 2.79 26.56
N LEU A 227 4.83 3.49 27.17
CA LEU A 227 3.41 3.29 26.91
C LEU A 227 2.88 4.13 25.74
N ARG A 228 1.89 3.61 25.02
CA ARG A 228 1.22 4.27 23.89
C ARG A 228 -0.28 3.96 23.91
N PHE A 229 -1.10 5.00 23.80
CA PHE A 229 -2.55 4.88 23.85
C PHE A 229 -3.20 5.55 22.65
N TRP A 230 -4.21 4.93 22.06
CA TRP A 230 -5.09 5.62 21.14
C TRP A 230 -6.09 6.43 21.93
N TYR A 231 -6.23 7.72 21.64
CA TYR A 231 -7.26 8.56 22.23
C TYR A 231 -7.96 9.41 21.17
N TRP A 232 -9.18 9.84 21.47
CA TRP A 232 -9.92 10.79 20.63
C TRP A 232 -9.64 12.22 21.08
N ASP A 233 -9.01 13.02 20.22
CA ASP A 233 -8.81 14.44 20.44
C ASP A 233 -10.09 15.19 20.07
N SER A 234 -10.84 15.59 21.11
CA SER A 234 -12.16 16.21 20.98
C SER A 234 -12.12 17.60 20.35
N GLN A 235 -11.04 18.37 20.52
CA GLN A 235 -10.89 19.67 19.87
C GLN A 235 -10.63 19.50 18.37
N LYS A 236 -9.79 18.54 17.98
CA LYS A 236 -9.39 18.32 16.59
C LYS A 236 -10.24 17.28 15.84
N GLN A 237 -11.20 16.68 16.53
CA GLN A 237 -12.12 15.66 16.00
C GLN A 237 -11.38 14.55 15.25
N LYS A 238 -10.33 14.01 15.87
CA LYS A 238 -9.51 12.95 15.26
C LYS A 238 -8.84 12.03 16.28
N GLN A 239 -8.60 10.79 15.88
CA GLN A 239 -7.82 9.84 16.66
C GLN A 239 -6.32 10.18 16.63
N ARG A 240 -5.68 10.17 17.81
CA ARG A 240 -4.26 10.45 18.03
C ARG A 240 -3.63 9.39 18.94
N VAL A 241 -2.30 9.38 18.96
CA VAL A 241 -1.51 8.55 19.88
C VAL A 241 -1.04 9.44 21.02
N ALA A 242 -1.32 9.04 22.25
CA ALA A 242 -0.76 9.61 23.46
C ALA A 242 0.44 8.77 23.89
N ILE A 243 1.54 9.45 24.23
CA ILE A 243 2.76 8.87 24.76
C ILE A 243 2.99 9.61 26.08
N PRO A 244 2.77 8.96 27.23
CA PRO A 244 3.00 9.62 28.51
C PRO A 244 4.48 9.82 28.78
N ASP A 245 4.80 10.86 29.56
CA ASP A 245 6.19 11.22 29.86
C ASP A 245 6.85 10.16 30.76
N PHE A 246 6.16 9.70 31.82
CA PHE A 246 6.63 8.65 32.72
C PHE A 246 5.57 7.57 32.99
N TYR A 247 6.06 6.37 33.29
CA TYR A 247 5.31 5.28 33.89
C TYR A 247 6.06 4.76 35.13
N ILE A 248 5.36 4.65 36.26
CA ILE A 248 5.86 4.08 37.53
C ILE A 248 5.20 2.70 37.72
N PRO A 249 5.91 1.59 37.44
CA PRO A 249 5.33 0.25 37.45
C PRO A 249 4.78 -0.18 38.82
N SER A 250 5.48 0.17 39.90
CA SER A 250 5.09 -0.23 41.27
C SER A 250 3.74 0.33 41.70
N GLU A 251 3.32 1.44 41.13
CA GLU A 251 2.07 2.13 41.48
C GLU A 251 0.98 2.00 40.41
N ASN A 252 1.33 1.38 39.27
CA ASN A 252 0.56 1.41 38.02
C ASN A 252 0.14 2.84 37.64
N MET A 253 1.09 3.77 37.70
CA MET A 253 0.84 5.21 37.57
C MET A 253 1.53 5.81 36.35
N ILE A 254 0.79 6.59 35.59
CA ILE A 254 1.29 7.47 34.53
C ILE A 254 1.52 8.85 35.12
N VAL A 255 2.66 9.47 34.80
CA VAL A 255 2.92 10.88 35.14
C VAL A 255 3.10 11.69 33.86
N GLU A 256 2.33 12.77 33.74
CA GLU A 256 2.47 13.77 32.68
C GLU A 256 3.08 15.03 33.29
N ILE A 257 4.12 15.55 32.66
CA ILE A 257 4.79 16.80 33.06
C ILE A 257 4.55 17.83 31.98
N LYS A 258 4.03 19.00 32.39
CA LYS A 258 3.72 20.10 31.47
C LYS A 258 4.16 21.43 32.06
N SER A 259 4.42 22.36 31.15
CA SER A 259 4.52 23.78 31.44
C SER A 259 3.23 24.47 31.00
N ASP A 260 2.94 25.64 31.56
CA ASP A 260 1.82 26.50 31.18
C ASP A 260 1.86 26.82 29.68
N TRP A 261 3.06 26.93 29.10
CA TRP A 261 3.24 27.17 27.67
C TRP A 261 2.77 26.02 26.78
N THR A 262 2.85 24.78 27.27
CA THR A 262 2.56 23.56 26.49
C THR A 262 1.28 22.86 26.92
N TYR A 263 0.64 23.36 27.97
CA TYR A 263 -0.55 22.78 28.55
C TYR A 263 -1.79 23.12 27.72
N ASP A 264 -2.52 22.08 27.33
CA ASP A 264 -3.84 22.15 26.70
C ASP A 264 -4.78 21.30 27.54
N GLU A 265 -5.63 21.95 28.34
CA GLU A 265 -6.47 21.31 29.34
C GLU A 265 -7.39 20.25 28.73
N GLN A 266 -8.09 20.57 27.63
CA GLN A 266 -9.01 19.63 27.01
C GLN A 266 -8.25 18.45 26.40
N ASN A 267 -7.11 18.71 25.74
CA ASN A 267 -6.30 17.63 25.20
C ASN A 267 -5.76 16.72 26.31
N MET A 268 -5.39 17.29 27.45
CA MET A 268 -4.92 16.54 28.61
C MET A 268 -6.04 15.70 29.22
N ASN A 269 -7.23 16.27 29.38
CA ASN A 269 -8.42 15.55 29.85
C ASN A 269 -8.78 14.36 28.95
N ASP A 270 -8.71 14.53 27.62
CA ASP A 270 -8.95 13.45 26.67
C ASP A 270 -7.95 12.29 26.84
N LYS A 271 -6.67 12.59 27.08
CA LYS A 271 -5.63 11.58 27.36
C LYS A 271 -5.83 10.90 28.71
N ILE A 272 -6.04 11.68 29.78
CA ILE A 272 -6.22 11.16 31.15
C ILE A 272 -7.40 10.21 31.19
N LYS A 273 -8.50 10.55 30.49
CA LYS A 273 -9.67 9.68 30.37
C LYS A 273 -9.28 8.32 29.78
N GLU A 274 -8.50 8.31 28.70
CA GLU A 274 -8.03 7.08 28.06
C GLU A 274 -7.10 6.26 28.97
N TYR A 275 -6.17 6.93 29.66
CA TYR A 275 -5.27 6.28 30.62
C TYR A 275 -6.05 5.59 31.74
N LYS A 276 -7.04 6.28 32.31
CA LYS A 276 -7.91 5.73 33.37
C LYS A 276 -8.77 4.58 32.87
N GLN A 277 -9.27 4.63 31.62
CA GLN A 277 -9.99 3.51 31.01
C GLN A 277 -9.15 2.24 30.87
N HIS A 278 -7.83 2.40 30.73
CA HIS A 278 -6.87 1.29 30.74
C HIS A 278 -6.40 0.89 32.15
N GLY A 279 -6.95 1.48 33.21
CA GLY A 279 -6.69 1.10 34.60
C GLY A 279 -5.49 1.78 35.25
N TYR A 280 -4.91 2.80 34.61
CA TYR A 280 -3.77 3.53 35.18
C TYR A 280 -4.23 4.62 36.16
N LYS A 281 -3.47 4.79 37.25
CA LYS A 281 -3.48 6.03 38.01
C LYS A 281 -2.80 7.11 37.17
N VAL A 282 -3.20 8.36 37.32
CA VAL A 282 -2.62 9.45 36.55
C VAL A 282 -2.29 10.60 37.47
N LYS A 283 -1.05 11.07 37.38
CA LYS A 283 -0.53 12.24 38.06
C LYS A 283 -0.17 13.30 37.02
N LEU A 284 -0.62 14.54 37.24
CA LEU A 284 -0.26 15.67 36.38
C LEU A 284 0.59 16.66 37.18
N ILE A 285 1.80 16.92 36.67
CA ILE A 285 2.71 17.94 37.20
C ILE A 285 2.67 19.13 36.24
N LEU A 286 2.14 20.26 36.70
CA LEU A 286 2.10 21.52 35.98
C LEU A 286 2.97 22.54 36.72
N GLU A 287 3.99 23.10 36.06
CA GLU A 287 4.92 24.08 36.67
C GLU A 287 5.51 23.61 38.00
N HIS A 288 6.04 22.38 38.01
CA HIS A 288 6.60 21.71 39.19
C HIS A 288 5.61 21.48 40.36
N LYS A 289 4.31 21.67 40.13
CA LYS A 289 3.26 21.41 41.13
C LYS A 289 2.38 20.25 40.69
N GLU A 290 2.16 19.33 41.62
CA GLU A 290 1.20 18.26 41.46
C GLU A 290 -0.23 18.81 41.55
N LEU A 291 -1.05 18.48 40.55
CA LEU A 291 -2.45 18.91 40.51
C LEU A 291 -3.41 17.86 41.06
N PHE A 292 -3.15 16.58 40.80
CA PHE A 292 -3.91 15.42 41.29
C PHE A 292 -3.12 14.13 41.07
#